data_AF-A0A8T3WY81-F1
#
_entry.id   AF-A0A8T3WY81-F1
#
_cell.length_a   1.000
_cell.length_b   1.000
_cell.length_c   1.000
_cell.angle_alpha   90.00
_cell.angle_beta   90.00
_cell.angle_gamma   90.00
#
_symmetry.space_group_name_H-M   'P 1'
#
loop_
_entity.id
_entity.type
_entity.pdbx_description
1 polymer ?
#
loop_
_entity_poly.entity_id
_entity_poly.type
_entity_poly.pdbx_seq_one_letter_code
_entity_poly.pdbx_strand_id
1 'polypeptide(L)'
;MAWYNHSIGFSNPKRKGRFKRIMLDCGQLKSLYYGEKPIKEIARQLCCSVPVIKRHLKFLIPNDRKRYAFYYSQNNPVNQQLIKLYTNHHYSAEKIAGIVGINAETVRKRLSRLGVALRGRNFKNLESFHPASLNRKEGNKEGI
;
A
#
# COMPACT_ATOMS: atom_id res chain seq x y z
N MET A 1 11.41 41.19 -13.10
CA MET A 1 10.54 40.00 -13.25
C MET A 1 11.21 38.83 -12.56
N ALA A 2 10.69 38.40 -11.41
CA ALA A 2 11.34 37.45 -10.52
C ALA A 2 11.15 36.00 -11.02
N TRP A 3 12.25 35.39 -11.44
CA TRP A 3 12.37 33.99 -11.83
C TRP A 3 12.61 33.15 -10.58
N TYR A 4 11.81 32.10 -10.39
CA TYR A 4 12.01 31.01 -9.41
C TYR A 4 12.16 31.41 -7.93
N ASN A 5 11.13 31.17 -7.12
CA ASN A 5 11.32 31.15 -5.68
C ASN A 5 11.69 29.74 -5.19
N HIS A 6 13.02 29.57 -5.07
CA HIS A 6 13.79 28.62 -4.25
C HIS A 6 13.82 27.11 -4.61
N SER A 7 14.88 26.81 -5.38
CA SER A 7 15.94 25.81 -5.12
C SER A 7 15.58 24.33 -4.87
N ILE A 8 15.83 23.48 -5.90
CA ILE A 8 16.87 22.42 -5.94
C ILE A 8 16.64 21.54 -7.20
N GLY A 9 17.64 21.48 -8.10
CA GLY A 9 18.06 20.23 -8.74
C GLY A 9 17.50 19.82 -10.12
N PHE A 10 18.10 20.35 -11.20
CA PHE A 10 18.36 19.72 -12.51
C PHE A 10 17.31 18.78 -13.15
N SER A 11 16.54 19.33 -14.10
CA SER A 11 15.79 18.54 -15.08
C SER A 11 16.70 17.98 -16.18
N ASN A 12 16.89 16.66 -16.24
CA ASN A 12 17.53 15.99 -17.39
C ASN A 12 16.57 16.03 -18.62
N PRO A 13 16.94 16.70 -19.73
CA PRO A 13 16.02 17.00 -20.84
C PRO A 13 15.70 15.80 -21.75
N LYS A 14 16.32 14.62 -21.58
CA LYS A 14 16.30 13.53 -22.57
C LYS A 14 15.11 12.53 -22.51
N ARG A 15 14.01 12.83 -21.80
CA ARG A 15 12.81 11.94 -21.79
C ARG A 15 11.51 12.73 -21.94
N LYS A 16 11.31 13.39 -23.10
CA LYS A 16 10.06 14.13 -23.40
C LYS A 16 9.01 13.19 -24.01
N GLY A 17 8.25 12.51 -23.14
CA GLY A 17 6.97 11.91 -23.55
C GLY A 17 5.91 12.98 -23.84
N ARG A 18 5.01 12.69 -24.79
CA ARG A 18 3.95 13.52 -25.41
C ARG A 18 2.94 14.27 -24.51
N PHE A 19 3.07 14.27 -23.19
CA PHE A 19 2.03 14.84 -22.33
C PHE A 19 2.32 16.32 -22.03
N LYS A 20 1.35 17.19 -22.34
CA LYS A 20 1.32 18.59 -21.88
C LYS A 20 1.66 18.62 -20.39
N ARG A 21 2.71 19.39 -20.03
CA ARG A 21 3.13 19.55 -18.64
C ARG A 21 2.10 20.43 -17.94
N ILE A 22 1.14 19.80 -17.25
CA ILE A 22 0.24 20.50 -16.34
C ILE A 22 1.13 21.11 -15.25
N MET A 23 1.06 22.44 -15.08
CA MET A 23 1.72 23.09 -13.95
C MET A 23 0.85 22.88 -12.72
N LEU A 24 1.45 22.28 -11.70
CA LEU A 24 0.85 22.05 -10.39
C LEU A 24 1.63 22.88 -9.37
N ASP A 25 0.92 23.49 -8.43
CA ASP A 25 1.57 24.15 -7.29
C ASP A 25 2.25 23.08 -6.41
N CYS A 26 3.58 23.07 -6.43
CA CYS A 26 4.42 22.15 -5.69
C CYS A 26 4.29 22.33 -4.17
N GLY A 27 4.01 23.55 -3.69
CA GLY A 27 3.83 23.85 -2.27
C GLY A 27 2.53 23.24 -1.76
N GLN A 28 1.43 23.51 -2.47
CA GLN A 28 0.11 22.93 -2.19
C GLN A 28 0.14 21.39 -2.30
N LEU A 29 0.84 20.84 -3.30
CA LEU A 29 0.98 19.39 -3.44
C LEU A 29 1.73 18.76 -2.26
N LYS A 30 2.79 19.42 -1.75
CA LYS A 30 3.52 18.94 -0.57
C LYS A 30 2.66 18.99 0.68
N SER A 31 1.93 20.08 0.94
CA SER A 31 1.08 20.19 2.14
C SER A 31 -0.02 19.13 2.16
N LEU A 32 -0.71 18.94 1.02
CA LEU A 32 -1.68 17.85 0.84
C LEU A 32 -1.02 16.46 0.95
N TYR A 33 0.24 16.34 0.49
CA TYR A 33 1.02 15.12 0.65
C TYR A 33 1.55 14.88 2.08
N TYR A 34 1.47 15.81 3.02
CA TYR A 34 1.80 15.49 4.41
C TYR A 34 0.55 15.38 5.30
N GLY A 35 -0.54 16.08 4.97
CA GLY A 35 -1.83 16.02 5.71
C GLY A 35 -2.69 14.77 5.48
N GLU A 36 -2.08 13.58 5.50
CA GLU A 36 -2.61 12.21 5.33
C GLU A 36 -3.61 11.87 4.19
N LYS A 37 -3.97 12.82 3.32
CA LYS A 37 -4.93 12.56 2.23
C LYS A 37 -4.46 11.49 1.24
N PRO A 38 -5.36 10.60 0.78
CA PRO A 38 -5.04 9.62 -0.25
C PRO A 38 -4.72 10.32 -1.58
N ILE A 39 -3.76 9.78 -2.34
CA ILE A 39 -3.30 10.36 -3.61
C ILE A 39 -4.46 10.60 -4.60
N LYS A 40 -5.49 9.75 -4.57
CA LYS A 40 -6.69 9.89 -5.41
C LYS A 40 -7.51 11.13 -5.05
N GLU A 41 -7.58 11.51 -3.78
CA GLU A 41 -8.23 12.76 -3.36
C GLU A 41 -7.39 13.97 -3.74
N ILE A 42 -6.08 13.91 -3.54
CA ILE A 42 -5.16 14.97 -3.97
C ILE A 42 -5.31 15.23 -5.47
N ALA A 43 -5.39 14.17 -6.27
CA ALA A 43 -5.62 14.24 -7.71
C ALA A 43 -6.96 14.91 -8.06
N ARG A 44 -8.04 14.57 -7.34
CA ARG A 44 -9.35 15.23 -7.50
C ARG A 44 -9.30 16.71 -7.12
N GLN A 45 -8.68 17.05 -5.99
CA GLN A 45 -8.56 18.43 -5.51
C GLN A 45 -7.74 19.32 -6.44
N LEU A 46 -6.70 18.76 -7.05
CA LEU A 46 -5.84 19.47 -8.00
C LEU A 46 -6.25 19.27 -9.46
N CYS A 47 -7.47 18.77 -9.70
CA CYS A 47 -8.06 18.56 -11.03
C CYS A 47 -7.12 17.86 -12.04
N CYS A 48 -6.37 16.86 -11.58
CA CYS A 48 -5.38 16.17 -12.40
C CYS A 48 -5.42 14.66 -12.19
N SER A 49 -4.75 13.93 -13.07
CA SER A 49 -4.75 12.47 -13.00
C SER A 49 -3.77 11.96 -11.94
N VAL A 50 -4.09 10.81 -11.32
CA VAL A 50 -3.21 10.15 -10.35
C VAL A 50 -1.78 9.91 -10.88
N PRO A 51 -1.56 9.53 -12.15
CA PRO A 51 -0.21 9.41 -12.71
C PRO A 51 0.58 10.72 -12.70
N VAL A 52 -0.08 11.86 -12.92
CA VAL A 52 0.56 13.19 -12.90
C VAL A 52 1.02 13.51 -11.47
N ILE A 53 0.15 13.34 -10.48
CA ILE A 53 0.51 13.51 -9.06
C ILE A 53 1.69 12.61 -8.68
N LYS A 54 1.63 11.31 -8.99
CA LYS A 54 2.73 10.38 -8.69
C LYS A 54 4.05 10.80 -9.34
N ARG A 55 4.00 11.31 -10.58
CA ARG A 55 5.17 11.83 -11.27
C ARG A 55 5.76 13.03 -10.52
N HIS A 56 4.95 14.02 -10.15
CA HIS A 56 5.44 15.19 -9.42
C HIS A 56 5.97 14.83 -8.03
N LEU A 57 5.27 13.98 -7.28
CA LEU A 57 5.73 13.50 -5.97
C LEU A 57 7.06 12.75 -6.05
N LYS A 58 7.32 12.04 -7.16
CA LYS A 58 8.62 11.36 -7.37
C LYS A 58 9.80 12.35 -7.40
N PHE A 59 9.59 13.57 -7.90
CA PHE A 59 10.64 14.59 -7.94
C PHE A 59 10.66 15.47 -6.69
N LEU A 60 9.50 15.70 -6.08
CA LEU A 60 9.37 16.60 -4.92
C LEU A 60 9.73 15.95 -3.58
N ILE A 61 9.63 14.62 -3.48
CA ILE A 61 9.72 13.90 -2.21
C ILE A 61 10.76 12.77 -2.32
N PRO A 62 11.83 12.83 -1.49
CA PRO A 62 12.80 11.77 -1.35
C PRO A 62 12.15 10.41 -1.05
N ASN A 63 12.74 9.32 -1.53
CA ASN A 63 12.16 7.97 -1.41
C ASN A 63 11.93 7.54 0.05
N ASP A 64 12.84 7.92 0.93
CA ASP A 64 12.84 7.73 2.38
C ASP A 64 11.71 8.47 3.10
N ARG A 65 11.21 9.57 2.52
CA ARG A 65 10.13 10.41 3.11
C ARG A 65 8.75 10.14 2.53
N LYS A 66 8.61 9.14 1.66
CA LYS A 66 7.31 8.76 1.10
C LYS A 66 6.44 8.16 2.20
N ARG A 67 5.15 8.47 2.19
CA ARG A 67 4.09 7.98 3.11
C ARG A 67 3.85 6.46 3.07
N TYR A 68 4.84 5.67 2.69
CA TYR A 68 4.81 4.21 2.78
C TYR A 68 4.56 3.75 4.22
N ALA A 69 5.10 4.47 5.22
CA ALA A 69 4.89 4.15 6.63
C ALA A 69 3.40 4.15 7.02
N PHE A 70 2.62 5.15 6.62
CA PHE A 70 1.19 5.21 6.95
C PHE A 70 0.36 4.13 6.25
N TYR A 71 0.59 3.91 4.94
CA TYR A 71 -0.18 2.93 4.17
C TYR A 71 0.06 1.49 4.64
N TYR A 72 1.24 1.20 5.17
CA TYR A 72 1.59 -0.10 5.74
C TYR A 72 1.61 -0.07 7.28
N SER A 73 1.05 0.96 7.90
CA SER A 73 0.92 1.03 9.36
C SER A 73 -0.14 0.03 9.83
N GLN A 74 0.10 -0.57 10.98
CA GLN A 74 -0.89 -1.39 11.69
C GLN A 74 -2.12 -0.57 12.12
N ASN A 75 -2.00 0.75 12.21
CA ASN A 75 -3.10 1.65 12.59
C ASN A 75 -4.06 1.94 11.42
N ASN A 76 -3.72 1.55 10.19
CA ASN A 76 -4.61 1.75 9.07
C ASN A 76 -5.84 0.83 9.19
N PRO A 77 -7.08 1.35 9.12
CA PRO A 77 -8.28 0.55 9.35
C PRO A 77 -8.41 -0.62 8.36
N VAL A 78 -7.98 -0.43 7.11
CA VAL A 78 -7.98 -1.51 6.10
C VAL A 78 -6.98 -2.60 6.48
N ASN A 79 -5.82 -2.22 7.01
CA ASN A 79 -4.81 -3.19 7.45
C ASN A 79 -5.26 -3.94 8.70
N GLN A 80 -5.93 -3.27 9.65
CA GLN A 80 -6.53 -3.93 10.80
C GLN A 80 -7.60 -4.94 10.38
N GLN A 81 -8.44 -4.58 9.42
CA GLN A 81 -9.45 -5.48 8.87
C GLN A 81 -8.81 -6.68 8.15
N LEU A 82 -7.74 -6.46 7.37
CA LEU A 82 -6.97 -7.53 6.74
C LEU A 82 -6.41 -8.52 7.77
N ILE A 83 -5.80 -8.01 8.84
CA ILE A 83 -5.28 -8.84 9.93
C ILE A 83 -6.41 -9.63 10.58
N LYS A 84 -7.49 -8.97 11.02
CA LYS A 84 -8.65 -9.63 11.66
C LYS A 84 -9.26 -10.74 10.79
N LEU A 85 -9.49 -10.48 9.51
CA LEU A 85 -10.07 -11.48 8.60
C LEU A 85 -9.11 -12.66 8.37
N TYR A 86 -7.81 -12.41 8.39
CA TYR A 86 -6.80 -13.45 8.21
C TYR A 86 -6.57 -14.28 9.48
N THR A 87 -6.45 -13.63 10.65
CA THR A 87 -6.11 -14.28 11.92
C THR A 87 -7.32 -14.86 12.63
N ASN A 88 -8.45 -14.13 12.69
CA ASN A 88 -9.60 -14.51 13.50
C ASN A 88 -10.61 -15.34 12.68
N HIS A 89 -10.89 -14.91 11.45
CA HIS A 89 -11.84 -15.62 10.57
C HIS A 89 -11.17 -16.65 9.67
N HIS A 90 -9.83 -16.72 9.70
CA HIS A 90 -9.01 -17.63 8.92
C HIS A 90 -9.28 -17.64 7.41
N TYR A 91 -9.79 -16.55 6.84
CA TYR A 91 -10.09 -16.49 5.41
C TYR A 91 -8.85 -16.52 4.53
N SER A 92 -9.04 -17.02 3.31
CA SER A 92 -8.01 -17.00 2.27
C SER A 92 -7.78 -15.56 1.78
N ALA A 93 -6.59 -15.31 1.21
CA ALA A 93 -6.27 -13.99 0.67
C ALA A 93 -7.22 -13.58 -0.48
N GLU A 94 -7.77 -14.54 -1.22
CA GLU A 94 -8.75 -14.31 -2.28
C GLU A 94 -10.13 -13.92 -1.73
N LYS A 95 -10.59 -14.59 -0.68
CA LYS A 95 -11.84 -14.23 0.00
C LYS A 95 -11.74 -12.86 0.65
N ILE A 96 -10.63 -12.58 1.33
CA ILE A 96 -10.36 -11.26 1.92
C ILE A 96 -10.31 -10.17 0.83
N ALA A 97 -9.69 -10.48 -0.31
CA ALA A 97 -9.66 -9.59 -1.47
C ALA A 97 -11.07 -9.23 -1.96
N GLY A 98 -11.97 -10.21 -2.06
CA GLY A 98 -13.37 -9.99 -2.41
C GLY A 98 -14.11 -9.10 -1.40
N ILE A 99 -13.92 -9.34 -0.10
CA ILE A 99 -14.58 -8.58 0.97
C ILE A 99 -14.09 -7.13 1.01
N VAL A 100 -12.78 -6.92 0.88
CA VAL A 100 -12.15 -5.59 1.03
C VAL A 100 -12.08 -4.84 -0.30
N GLY A 101 -12.36 -5.50 -1.43
CA GLY A 101 -12.31 -4.90 -2.76
C GLY A 101 -10.89 -4.59 -3.25
N ILE A 102 -9.89 -5.36 -2.82
CA ILE A 102 -8.48 -5.20 -3.21
C ILE A 102 -7.93 -6.49 -3.82
N ASN A 103 -6.91 -6.40 -4.69
CA ASN A 103 -6.32 -7.60 -5.31
C ASN A 103 -5.67 -8.53 -4.24
N ALA A 104 -5.88 -9.84 -4.36
CA ALA A 104 -5.29 -10.87 -3.49
C ALA A 104 -3.76 -10.79 -3.38
N GLU A 105 -3.06 -10.41 -4.45
CA GLU A 105 -1.62 -10.14 -4.42
C GLU A 105 -1.30 -8.96 -3.49
N THR A 106 -2.15 -7.93 -3.50
CA THR A 106 -2.00 -6.77 -2.60
C THR A 106 -2.27 -7.15 -1.15
N VAL A 107 -3.26 -8.02 -0.89
CA VAL A 107 -3.52 -8.58 0.43
C VAL A 107 -2.28 -9.30 0.96
N ARG A 108 -1.70 -10.23 0.18
CA ARG A 108 -0.49 -10.98 0.57
C ARG A 108 0.69 -10.06 0.85
N LYS A 109 0.95 -9.08 -0.03
CA LYS A 109 2.02 -8.09 0.18
C LYS A 109 1.82 -7.26 1.44
N ARG A 110 0.59 -6.85 1.74
CA ARG A 110 0.26 -6.10 2.96
C ARG A 110 0.46 -6.94 4.21
N LEU A 111 -0.09 -8.15 4.25
CA LEU A 111 0.06 -9.06 5.39
C LEU A 111 1.54 -9.36 5.68
N SER A 112 2.33 -9.69 4.66
CA SER A 112 3.77 -9.92 4.80
C SER A 112 4.52 -8.70 5.36
N ARG A 113 4.19 -7.49 4.87
CA ARG A 113 4.81 -6.24 5.37
C ARG A 113 4.37 -5.86 6.78
N LEU A 114 3.18 -6.29 7.20
CA LEU A 114 2.67 -6.11 8.56
C LEU A 114 3.24 -7.15 9.54
N GLY A 115 4.13 -8.05 9.08
CA GLY A 115 4.75 -9.09 9.90
C GLY A 115 3.89 -10.34 10.08
N VAL A 116 2.78 -10.47 9.35
CA VAL A 116 1.93 -11.66 9.42
C VAL A 116 2.52 -12.76 8.55
N ALA A 117 2.86 -13.89 9.18
CA ALA A 117 3.36 -15.06 8.48
C ALA A 117 2.32 -15.58 7.48
N LEU A 118 2.70 -15.62 6.21
CA LEU A 118 1.83 -16.11 5.15
C LEU A 118 1.76 -17.65 5.20
N ARG A 119 0.53 -18.17 5.17
CA ARG A 119 0.27 -19.59 4.93
C ARG A 119 0.85 -20.00 3.57
N GLY A 120 1.44 -21.19 3.52
CA GLY A 120 2.14 -21.71 2.34
C GLY A 120 1.28 -21.85 1.08
N ARG A 121 1.91 -22.21 -0.04
CA ARG A 121 1.23 -22.32 -1.35
C ARG A 121 0.29 -23.52 -1.47
N ASN A 122 0.39 -24.48 -0.54
CA ASN A 122 -0.42 -25.71 -0.53
C ASN A 122 -1.83 -25.50 0.05
N PHE A 123 -2.15 -24.30 0.54
CA PHE A 123 -3.46 -23.96 1.12
C PHE A 123 -4.47 -23.51 0.05
N LYS A 124 -4.57 -24.24 -1.08
CA LYS A 124 -5.33 -23.79 -2.25
C LYS A 124 -6.85 -23.78 -2.07
N ASN A 125 -7.43 -24.56 -1.16
CA ASN A 125 -8.87 -24.89 -1.25
C ASN A 125 -9.62 -24.89 0.09
N LEU A 126 -9.63 -23.79 0.84
CA LEU A 126 -10.47 -23.68 2.03
C LEU A 126 -11.18 -22.32 2.02
N GLU A 127 -12.45 -22.31 1.59
CA GLU A 127 -13.34 -21.14 1.74
C GLU A 127 -13.51 -20.71 3.22
N SER A 128 -13.16 -21.61 4.14
CA SER A 128 -13.01 -21.36 5.57
C SER A 128 -12.09 -22.45 6.13
N PHE A 129 -11.03 -22.08 6.85
CA PHE A 129 -10.19 -23.03 7.58
C PHE A 129 -10.82 -23.24 8.98
N HIS A 130 -11.23 -24.46 9.31
CA HIS A 130 -11.63 -24.84 10.67
C HIS A 130 -10.37 -25.25 11.47
N PRO A 131 -10.13 -24.72 12.69
CA PRO A 131 -8.85 -24.80 13.41
C PRO A 131 -8.35 -26.20 13.81
N ALA A 132 -9.11 -27.28 13.58
CA ALA A 132 -8.81 -28.61 14.10
C ALA A 132 -7.54 -29.28 13.52
N SER A 133 -6.96 -28.76 12.43
CA SER A 133 -5.81 -29.37 11.76
C SER A 133 -4.44 -28.87 12.25
N LEU A 134 -4.38 -27.89 13.14
CA LEU A 134 -3.11 -27.41 13.73
C LEU A 134 -2.65 -28.22 14.96
N ASN A 135 -3.51 -29.01 15.59
CA ASN A 135 -3.21 -29.71 16.85
C ASN A 135 -2.67 -31.16 16.71
N ARG A 136 -2.33 -31.63 15.50
CA ARG A 136 -1.90 -33.04 15.32
C ARG A 136 -0.42 -33.32 15.61
N LYS A 137 0.42 -32.32 15.91
CA LYS A 137 1.87 -32.51 16.04
C LYS A 137 2.45 -32.51 17.45
N GLU A 138 1.63 -32.38 18.50
CA GLU A 138 2.14 -32.37 19.89
C GLU A 138 1.94 -33.69 20.65
N GLY A 139 1.34 -34.73 20.03
CA GLY A 139 0.95 -35.95 20.74
C GLY A 139 1.79 -37.21 20.51
N ASN A 140 3.04 -37.13 20.04
CA ASN A 140 3.84 -38.35 19.81
C ASN A 140 5.29 -38.22 20.29
N LYS A 141 5.45 -37.98 21.61
CA LYS A 141 6.72 -38.14 22.34
C LYS A 141 6.48 -38.58 23.79
N GLU A 142 5.58 -39.52 24.05
CA GLU A 142 5.62 -40.29 25.31
C GLU A 142 5.21 -41.73 25.00
N GLY A 143 6.17 -42.63 25.17
CA GLY A 143 6.07 -44.04 24.82
C GLY A 143 7.45 -44.67 24.96
N ILE A 144 7.81 -44.90 26.23
CA ILE A 144 8.99 -45.60 26.75
C ILE A 144 9.15 -46.97 26.08
#